data_AF-A0A3S4PDE9-F1
#
_entry.id   AF-A0A3S4PDE9-F1
#
_cell.length_a   1.000
_cell.length_b   1.000
_cell.length_c   1.000
_cell.angle_alpha   90.00
_cell.angle_beta   90.00
_cell.angle_gamma   90.00
#
_symmetry.space_group_name_H-M   'P 1'
#
loop_
_entity.id
_entity.type
_entity.pdbx_description
1 polymer ?
#
loop_
_entity_poly.entity_id
_entity_poly.type
_entity_poly.pdbx_seq_one_letter_code
_entity_poly.pdbx_strand_id
1 'polypeptide(L)'
;MDTKKKPLFVAFSSQKGGVGKSTFTTLVASTMHYRLGYNVAVFDADFPQHSLMKMKTRDLAMVMENEALKKLAYKQFTTINKKAYPIMQHKADSVLDAAHEFVNTSPVPLDVLFFDLPGTVNTPGILKALAGMHHIFTPITADRVVMESTLIFTQLLQDVIMKKGETSIETINLFWNQVDGRESTPLYDVYNQLIGQLGLSLMQSQIKNSTRFRKESEADSKTVFRSTVMPPDERLMKACQLDLFISEFLNIIQL
;
A
#
# COMPACT_ATOMS: atom_id res chain seq x y z
N MET A 1 30.08 6.53 -11.63
CA MET A 1 29.29 5.39 -12.12
C MET A 1 27.97 5.45 -11.38
N ASP A 2 26.93 6.01 -12.00
CA ASP A 2 25.59 6.05 -11.39
C ASP A 2 25.07 4.62 -11.28
N THR A 3 25.15 4.04 -10.08
CA THR A 3 24.38 2.85 -9.74
C THR A 3 22.91 3.24 -9.79
N LYS A 4 22.28 3.07 -10.96
CA LYS A 4 20.81 3.15 -11.09
C LYS A 4 20.20 2.27 -10.00
N LYS A 5 19.60 2.90 -8.99
CA LYS A 5 18.92 2.20 -7.90
C LYS A 5 17.82 1.35 -8.55
N LYS A 6 17.84 0.03 -8.30
CA LYS A 6 16.77 -0.86 -8.79
C LYS A 6 15.47 -0.45 -8.12
N PRO A 7 14.33 -0.49 -8.82
CA PRO A 7 13.04 -0.16 -8.22
C PRO A 7 12.72 -1.11 -7.07
N LEU A 8 12.07 -0.56 -6.04
CA LEU A 8 11.62 -1.34 -4.88
C LEU A 8 10.26 -1.98 -5.14
N PHE A 9 10.11 -3.25 -4.80
CA PHE A 9 8.85 -3.99 -4.93
C PHE A 9 8.18 -4.04 -3.57
N VAL A 10 7.00 -3.43 -3.45
CA VAL A 10 6.32 -3.22 -2.16
C VAL A 10 4.90 -3.76 -2.22
N ALA A 11 4.50 -4.50 -1.19
CA ALA A 11 3.12 -4.98 -1.05
C ALA A 11 2.52 -4.63 0.31
N PHE A 12 1.25 -4.24 0.30
CA PHE A 12 0.40 -4.27 1.49
C PHE A 12 -0.32 -5.61 1.52
N SER A 13 -0.02 -6.48 2.49
CA SER A 13 -0.50 -7.86 2.48
C SER A 13 -1.05 -8.32 3.83
N SER A 14 -2.06 -9.18 3.81
CA SER A 14 -2.74 -9.71 4.99
C SER A 14 -3.65 -10.87 4.59
N GLN A 15 -3.76 -11.88 5.47
CA GLN A 15 -4.65 -13.01 5.22
C GLN A 15 -6.13 -12.62 5.24
N LYS A 16 -6.50 -11.63 6.06
CA LYS A 16 -7.88 -11.15 6.16
C LYS A 16 -8.21 -10.14 5.07
N GLY A 17 -9.39 -10.27 4.48
CA GLY A 17 -10.01 -9.22 3.66
C GLY A 17 -10.47 -8.03 4.50
N GLY A 18 -10.62 -6.85 3.89
CA GLY A 18 -11.22 -5.68 4.54
C GLY A 18 -10.31 -4.87 5.47
N VAL A 19 -9.07 -5.27 5.70
CA VAL A 19 -8.13 -4.54 6.58
C VAL A 19 -7.45 -3.33 5.92
N GLY A 20 -7.72 -3.07 4.63
CA GLY A 20 -7.30 -1.86 3.94
C GLY A 20 -6.11 -1.97 2.98
N LYS A 21 -5.66 -3.17 2.58
CA LYS A 21 -4.53 -3.38 1.64
C LYS A 21 -4.54 -2.44 0.43
N SER A 22 -5.54 -2.56 -0.42
CA SER A 22 -5.75 -1.71 -1.61
C SER A 22 -5.86 -0.22 -1.28
N THR A 23 -6.39 0.12 -0.10
CA THR A 23 -6.48 1.52 0.35
C THR A 23 -5.11 2.09 0.66
N PHE A 24 -4.25 1.36 1.38
CA PHE A 24 -2.88 1.78 1.64
C PHE A 24 -2.04 1.80 0.37
N THR A 25 -2.20 0.81 -0.51
CA THR A 25 -1.56 0.82 -1.83
C THR A 25 -1.85 2.12 -2.57
N THR A 26 -3.13 2.53 -2.67
CA THR A 26 -3.51 3.80 -3.31
C THR A 26 -2.97 5.02 -2.57
N LEU A 27 -3.13 5.10 -1.24
CA LEU A 27 -2.75 6.28 -0.46
C LEU A 27 -1.24 6.53 -0.51
N VAL A 28 -0.45 5.48 -0.37
CA VAL A 28 1.01 5.56 -0.39
C VAL A 28 1.51 5.82 -1.81
N ALA A 29 1.01 5.10 -2.82
CA ALA A 29 1.38 5.34 -4.22
C ALA A 29 1.08 6.78 -4.66
N SER A 30 -0.11 7.29 -4.37
CA SER A 30 -0.49 8.67 -4.70
C SER A 30 0.31 9.71 -3.93
N THR A 31 0.62 9.46 -2.65
CA THR A 31 1.48 10.37 -1.87
C THR A 31 2.90 10.40 -2.45
N MET A 32 3.49 9.25 -2.69
CA MET A 32 4.85 9.15 -3.25
C MET A 32 4.94 9.79 -4.63
N HIS A 33 3.98 9.53 -5.51
CA HIS A 33 4.06 10.00 -6.89
C HIS A 33 3.67 11.47 -7.06
N TYR A 34 2.56 11.89 -6.46
CA TYR A 34 2.01 13.24 -6.68
C TYR A 34 2.51 14.28 -5.69
N ARG A 35 2.92 13.88 -4.48
CA ARG A 35 3.42 14.82 -3.45
C ARG A 35 4.93 14.77 -3.31
N LEU A 36 5.54 13.60 -3.34
CA LEU A 36 6.99 13.44 -3.11
C LEU A 36 7.82 13.34 -4.40
N GLY A 37 7.18 13.18 -5.56
CA GLY A 37 7.85 13.21 -6.86
C GLY A 37 8.47 11.89 -7.31
N TYR A 38 8.31 10.78 -6.57
CA TYR A 38 8.80 9.44 -6.96
C TYR A 38 8.07 8.89 -8.19
N ASN A 39 8.76 8.14 -9.04
CA ASN A 39 8.19 7.41 -10.17
C ASN A 39 7.61 6.08 -9.68
N VAL A 40 6.29 6.06 -9.56
CA VAL A 40 5.56 4.89 -9.05
C VAL A 40 4.86 4.15 -10.17
N ALA A 41 4.68 2.85 -10.03
CA ALA A 41 3.74 2.04 -10.79
C ALA A 41 3.00 1.07 -9.87
N VAL A 42 1.81 0.61 -10.27
CA VAL A 42 1.04 -0.35 -9.48
C VAL A 42 0.59 -1.53 -10.34
N PHE A 43 0.76 -2.73 -9.82
CA PHE A 43 0.15 -3.96 -10.34
C PHE A 43 -1.04 -4.34 -9.48
N ASP A 44 -2.24 -4.30 -10.07
CA ASP A 44 -3.48 -4.76 -9.48
C ASP A 44 -3.67 -6.26 -9.79
N ALA A 45 -3.19 -7.09 -8.87
CA ALA A 45 -3.15 -8.54 -9.00
C ALA A 45 -4.21 -9.27 -8.16
N ASP A 46 -5.15 -8.53 -7.55
CA ASP A 46 -6.27 -9.08 -6.78
C ASP A 46 -7.44 -9.48 -7.69
N PHE A 47 -7.22 -10.50 -8.54
CA PHE A 47 -8.27 -11.07 -9.37
C PHE A 47 -9.27 -11.87 -8.51
N PRO A 48 -10.60 -11.72 -8.71
CA PRO A 48 -11.29 -10.93 -9.73
C PRO A 48 -11.69 -9.50 -9.29
N GLN A 49 -11.30 -9.07 -8.09
CA GLN A 49 -11.79 -7.82 -7.52
C GLN A 49 -11.29 -6.59 -8.26
N HIS A 50 -10.01 -6.57 -8.65
CA HIS A 50 -9.35 -5.47 -9.37
C HIS A 50 -9.75 -4.09 -8.86
N SER A 51 -9.61 -3.90 -7.55
CA SER A 51 -10.18 -2.76 -6.85
C SER A 51 -9.54 -1.45 -7.27
N LEU A 52 -8.24 -1.45 -7.59
CA LEU A 52 -7.48 -0.27 -7.99
C LEU A 52 -7.77 0.15 -9.42
N MET A 53 -7.88 -0.78 -10.36
CA MET A 53 -8.26 -0.43 -11.73
C MET A 53 -9.67 0.15 -11.77
N LYS A 54 -10.63 -0.45 -11.04
CA LYS A 54 -11.98 0.11 -10.92
C LYS A 54 -11.97 1.50 -10.27
N MET A 55 -11.14 1.70 -9.26
CA MET A 55 -10.96 3.01 -8.61
C MET A 55 -10.42 4.04 -9.59
N LYS A 56 -9.40 3.69 -10.38
CA LYS A 56 -8.82 4.58 -11.40
C LYS A 56 -9.86 5.08 -12.41
N THR A 57 -10.69 4.16 -12.92
CA THR A 57 -11.74 4.52 -13.87
C THR A 57 -12.75 5.50 -13.25
N ARG A 58 -13.19 5.23 -12.01
CA ARG A 58 -14.12 6.12 -11.28
C ARG A 58 -13.51 7.49 -11.00
N ASP A 59 -12.26 7.52 -10.55
CA ASP A 59 -11.55 8.75 -10.22
C ASP A 59 -11.34 9.64 -11.45
N LEU A 60 -10.99 9.04 -12.60
CA LEU A 60 -10.86 9.78 -13.85
C LEU A 60 -12.20 10.37 -14.29
N ALA A 61 -13.29 9.59 -14.23
CA ALA A 61 -14.62 10.09 -14.55
C ALA A 61 -15.01 11.28 -13.65
N MET A 62 -14.81 11.14 -12.33
CA MET A 62 -15.10 12.19 -11.36
C MET A 62 -14.29 13.48 -11.60
N VAL A 63 -13.00 13.37 -11.92
CA VAL A 63 -12.17 14.54 -12.24
C VAL A 63 -12.63 15.21 -13.53
N MET A 64 -13.08 14.44 -14.51
CA MET A 64 -13.56 14.99 -15.79
C MET A 64 -14.93 15.67 -15.67
N GLU A 65 -15.78 15.20 -14.77
CA GLU A 65 -17.13 15.73 -14.53
C GLU A 65 -17.14 16.92 -13.55
N ASN A 66 -16.12 17.07 -12.70
CA ASN A 66 -16.04 18.13 -11.71
C ASN A 66 -14.97 19.18 -12.06
N GLU A 67 -15.39 20.36 -12.50
CA GLU A 67 -14.49 21.45 -12.91
C GLU A 67 -13.51 21.92 -11.83
N ALA A 68 -13.88 21.84 -10.55
CA ALA A 68 -12.96 22.19 -9.46
C ALA A 68 -11.84 21.14 -9.34
N LEU A 69 -12.18 19.85 -9.39
CA LEU A 69 -11.22 18.75 -9.37
C LEU A 69 -10.33 18.75 -10.62
N LYS A 70 -10.90 19.04 -11.79
CA LYS A 70 -10.16 19.18 -13.04
C LYS A 70 -9.07 20.25 -12.97
N LYS A 71 -9.39 21.42 -12.42
CA LYS A 71 -8.42 22.51 -12.20
C LYS A 71 -7.31 22.11 -11.22
N LEU A 72 -7.67 21.41 -10.13
CA LEU A 72 -6.70 20.90 -9.16
C LEU A 72 -5.77 19.86 -9.80
N ALA A 73 -6.32 18.89 -10.53
CA ALA A 73 -5.55 17.87 -11.23
C ALA A 73 -4.65 18.47 -12.31
N TYR A 74 -5.14 19.43 -13.11
CA TYR A 74 -4.33 20.14 -14.09
C TYR A 74 -3.15 20.85 -13.44
N LYS A 75 -3.40 21.64 -12.39
CA LYS A 75 -2.35 22.34 -11.64
C LYS A 75 -1.32 21.37 -11.07
N GLN A 76 -1.77 20.23 -10.52
CA GLN A 76 -0.88 19.21 -10.00
C GLN A 76 0.02 18.64 -11.10
N PHE A 77 -0.57 18.12 -12.19
CA PHE A 77 0.20 17.48 -13.26
C PHE A 77 1.17 18.44 -13.96
N THR A 78 0.81 19.72 -14.09
CA THR A 78 1.74 20.73 -14.63
C THR A 78 2.84 21.09 -13.64
N THR A 79 2.54 21.18 -12.35
CA THR A 79 3.53 21.50 -11.30
C THR A 79 4.57 20.39 -11.15
N ILE A 80 4.14 19.13 -11.10
CA ILE A 80 5.07 17.99 -10.95
C ILE A 80 5.71 17.58 -12.29
N ASN A 81 5.17 18.04 -13.43
CA ASN A 81 5.57 17.66 -14.78
C ASN A 81 5.60 16.13 -15.01
N LYS A 82 4.58 15.42 -14.50
CA LYS A 82 4.44 13.97 -14.60
C LYS A 82 3.03 13.60 -14.98
N LYS A 83 2.87 12.45 -15.63
CA LYS A 83 1.56 11.82 -15.86
C LYS A 83 1.12 11.06 -14.60
N ALA A 84 -0.16 10.67 -14.57
CA ALA A 84 -0.65 9.73 -13.57
C ALA A 84 0.17 8.43 -13.60
N TYR A 85 0.43 7.84 -12.41
CA TYR A 85 1.16 6.58 -12.36
C TYR A 85 0.36 5.47 -13.06
N PRO A 86 1.03 4.54 -13.76
CA PRO A 86 0.37 3.42 -14.41
C PRO A 86 -0.18 2.43 -13.37
N ILE A 87 -1.36 1.89 -13.67
CA ILE A 87 -1.97 0.78 -12.93
C ILE A 87 -2.21 -0.31 -13.98
N MET A 88 -1.65 -1.50 -13.77
CA MET A 88 -1.72 -2.64 -14.69
C MET A 88 -2.40 -3.81 -14.00
N GLN A 89 -3.34 -4.45 -14.68
CA GLN A 89 -3.98 -5.66 -14.17
C GLN A 89 -3.14 -6.88 -14.48
N HIS A 90 -3.01 -7.79 -13.52
CA HIS A 90 -2.32 -9.04 -13.75
C HIS A 90 -2.87 -10.18 -12.89
N LYS A 91 -2.47 -11.41 -13.18
CA LYS A 91 -2.65 -12.53 -12.25
C LYS A 91 -1.45 -12.60 -11.31
N ALA A 92 -1.69 -12.96 -10.05
CA ALA A 92 -0.64 -13.12 -9.04
C ALA A 92 0.48 -14.08 -9.52
N ASP A 93 0.12 -15.17 -10.20
CA ASP A 93 1.06 -16.21 -10.65
C ASP A 93 2.17 -15.71 -11.60
N SER A 94 1.90 -14.63 -12.34
CA SER A 94 2.79 -14.10 -13.38
C SER A 94 3.12 -12.61 -13.20
N VAL A 95 2.73 -12.01 -12.08
CA VAL A 95 2.89 -10.56 -11.83
C VAL A 95 4.35 -10.13 -11.74
N LEU A 96 5.24 -10.99 -11.22
CA LEU A 96 6.66 -10.67 -11.11
C LEU A 96 7.33 -10.56 -12.48
N ASP A 97 7.02 -11.50 -13.38
CA ASP A 97 7.58 -11.49 -14.74
C ASP A 97 7.16 -10.22 -15.49
N ALA A 98 5.87 -9.86 -15.38
CA ALA A 98 5.35 -8.62 -15.95
C ALA A 98 5.96 -7.36 -15.32
N ALA A 99 6.22 -7.37 -14.02
CA ALA A 99 6.90 -6.26 -13.35
C ALA A 99 8.34 -6.07 -13.84
N HIS A 100 9.09 -7.15 -14.00
CA HIS A 100 10.45 -7.08 -14.55
C HIS A 100 10.47 -6.60 -16.00
N GLU A 101 9.56 -7.09 -16.84
CA GLU A 101 9.39 -6.60 -18.21
C GLU A 101 9.06 -5.11 -18.24
N PHE A 102 8.13 -4.67 -17.38
CA PHE A 102 7.73 -3.26 -17.29
C PHE A 102 8.89 -2.36 -16.83
N VAL A 103 9.68 -2.79 -15.85
CA VAL A 103 10.88 -2.06 -15.41
C VAL A 103 11.89 -1.88 -16.54
N ASN A 104 12.07 -2.89 -17.39
CA ASN A 104 13.03 -2.86 -18.49
C ASN A 104 12.55 -2.03 -19.69
N THR A 105 11.23 -1.95 -19.91
CA THR A 105 10.62 -1.28 -21.06
C THR A 105 10.11 0.13 -20.74
N SER A 106 9.98 0.49 -19.46
CA SER A 106 9.47 1.80 -19.05
C SER A 106 10.40 2.93 -19.53
N PRO A 107 9.85 3.97 -20.18
CA PRO A 107 10.64 5.11 -20.65
C PRO A 107 11.15 5.99 -19.50
N VAL A 108 10.55 5.85 -18.30
CA VAL A 108 10.92 6.59 -17.09
C VAL A 108 11.44 5.59 -16.06
N PRO A 109 12.61 5.84 -15.43
CA PRO A 109 13.12 4.97 -14.37
C PRO A 109 12.14 4.96 -13.19
N LEU A 110 11.72 3.77 -12.77
CA LEU A 110 10.80 3.58 -11.66
C LEU A 110 11.58 3.54 -10.34
N ASP A 111 11.03 4.17 -9.31
CA ASP A 111 11.57 4.13 -7.95
C ASP A 111 10.88 3.03 -7.13
N VAL A 112 9.56 2.91 -7.26
CA VAL A 112 8.75 1.93 -6.50
C VAL A 112 7.65 1.32 -7.36
N LEU A 113 7.52 0.00 -7.29
CA LEU A 113 6.38 -0.76 -7.81
C LEU A 113 5.57 -1.28 -6.64
N PHE A 114 4.29 -0.94 -6.59
CA PHE A 114 3.35 -1.53 -5.64
C PHE A 114 2.60 -2.71 -6.24
N PHE A 115 2.32 -3.70 -5.41
CA PHE A 115 1.58 -4.91 -5.78
C PHE A 115 0.37 -5.05 -4.87
N ASP A 116 -0.84 -4.90 -5.43
CA ASP A 116 -2.09 -5.22 -4.73
C ASP A 116 -2.39 -6.71 -4.94
N LEU A 117 -2.02 -7.52 -3.95
CA LEU A 117 -2.13 -8.98 -4.00
C LEU A 117 -3.39 -9.47 -3.28
N PRO A 118 -3.97 -10.61 -3.70
CA PRO A 118 -5.07 -11.23 -2.98
C PRO A 118 -4.71 -11.53 -1.53
N GLY A 119 -5.68 -11.41 -0.63
CA GLY A 119 -5.45 -11.69 0.79
C GLY A 119 -5.24 -13.18 1.09
N THR A 120 -5.80 -14.10 0.30
CA THR A 120 -5.73 -15.53 0.59
C THR A 120 -4.48 -16.17 0.04
N VAL A 121 -3.60 -16.66 0.90
CA VAL A 121 -2.34 -17.34 0.52
C VAL A 121 -2.58 -18.83 0.25
N ASN A 122 -3.54 -19.11 -0.63
CA ASN A 122 -4.00 -20.47 -0.86
C ASN A 122 -3.39 -21.08 -2.13
N THR A 123 -2.61 -20.30 -2.89
CA THR A 123 -2.03 -20.72 -4.16
C THR A 123 -0.51 -20.49 -4.20
N PRO A 124 0.25 -21.38 -4.87
CA PRO A 124 1.70 -21.22 -5.03
C PRO A 124 2.11 -19.90 -5.69
N GLY A 125 1.31 -19.38 -6.64
CA GLY A 125 1.66 -18.15 -7.32
C GLY A 125 1.57 -16.89 -6.45
N ILE A 126 0.68 -16.86 -5.46
CA ILE A 126 0.63 -15.77 -4.47
C ILE A 126 1.87 -15.83 -3.56
N LEU A 127 2.27 -17.03 -3.12
CA LEU A 127 3.50 -17.22 -2.36
C LEU A 127 4.73 -16.78 -3.15
N LYS A 128 4.81 -17.15 -4.44
CA LYS A 128 5.89 -16.71 -5.33
C LYS A 128 5.91 -15.19 -5.48
N ALA A 129 4.74 -14.56 -5.68
CA ALA A 129 4.63 -13.10 -5.76
C ALA A 129 5.11 -12.42 -4.47
N LEU A 130 4.66 -12.90 -3.31
CA LEU A 130 5.10 -12.37 -2.00
C LEU A 130 6.61 -12.56 -1.79
N ALA A 131 7.16 -13.72 -2.15
CA ALA A 131 8.59 -14.00 -2.05
C ALA A 131 9.45 -13.08 -2.92
N GLY A 132 8.89 -12.49 -3.99
CA GLY A 132 9.57 -11.53 -4.85
C GLY A 132 9.46 -10.06 -4.40
N MET A 133 8.74 -9.76 -3.31
CA MET A 133 8.66 -8.41 -2.76
C MET A 133 9.93 -8.07 -1.97
N HIS A 134 10.35 -6.80 -1.97
CA HIS A 134 11.42 -6.32 -1.08
C HIS A 134 10.85 -5.93 0.29
N HIS A 135 9.72 -5.22 0.32
CA HIS A 135 9.07 -4.82 1.56
C HIS A 135 7.60 -5.23 1.59
N ILE A 136 7.20 -5.86 2.70
CA ILE A 136 5.80 -6.22 2.95
C ILE A 136 5.31 -5.46 4.18
N PHE A 137 4.19 -4.77 4.03
CA PHE A 137 3.53 -4.05 5.11
C PHE A 137 2.19 -4.71 5.44
N THR A 138 2.02 -5.09 6.70
CA THR A 138 0.90 -5.92 7.14
C THR A 138 -0.01 -5.13 8.09
N PRO A 139 -1.17 -4.64 7.63
CA PRO A 139 -2.11 -3.95 8.51
C PRO A 139 -2.72 -4.92 9.53
N ILE A 140 -2.71 -4.53 10.80
CA ILE A 140 -3.39 -5.23 11.90
C ILE A 140 -4.45 -4.35 12.55
N THR A 141 -5.56 -4.95 13.00
CA THR A 141 -6.64 -4.26 13.72
C THR A 141 -6.85 -4.94 15.06
N ALA A 142 -7.41 -4.22 16.05
CA ALA A 142 -7.74 -4.75 17.39
C ALA A 142 -8.93 -5.73 17.41
N ASP A 143 -8.95 -6.68 16.49
CA ASP A 143 -9.92 -7.77 16.38
C ASP A 143 -9.15 -9.09 16.55
N ARG A 144 -9.54 -9.90 17.52
CA ARG A 144 -8.82 -11.13 17.89
C ARG A 144 -8.66 -12.10 16.70
N VAL A 145 -9.69 -12.26 15.87
CA VAL A 145 -9.69 -13.19 14.73
C VAL A 145 -8.79 -12.67 13.61
N VAL A 146 -8.80 -11.36 13.40
CA VAL A 146 -7.91 -10.70 12.43
C VAL A 146 -6.45 -10.82 12.88
N MET A 147 -6.19 -10.63 14.17
CA MET A 147 -4.85 -10.74 14.75
C MET A 147 -4.25 -12.13 14.60
N GLU A 148 -4.95 -13.18 15.04
CA GLU A 148 -4.45 -14.56 14.94
C GLU A 148 -4.11 -14.95 13.49
N SER A 149 -5.02 -14.66 12.56
CA SER A 149 -4.79 -14.92 11.12
C SER A 149 -3.56 -14.18 10.60
N THR A 150 -3.36 -12.94 11.04
CA THR A 150 -2.27 -12.09 10.57
C THR A 150 -0.91 -12.53 11.13
N LEU A 151 -0.87 -12.97 12.40
CA LEU A 151 0.35 -13.49 13.01
C LEU A 151 0.76 -14.82 12.36
N ILE A 152 -0.18 -15.75 12.14
CA ILE A 152 0.09 -17.02 11.44
C ILE A 152 0.64 -16.74 10.03
N PHE A 153 0.01 -15.84 9.30
CA PHE A 153 0.47 -15.42 7.97
C PHE A 153 1.88 -14.86 7.99
N THR A 154 2.17 -13.93 8.90
CA THR A 154 3.48 -13.28 8.98
C THR A 154 4.55 -14.29 9.38
N GLN A 155 4.25 -15.18 10.33
CA GLN A 155 5.15 -16.25 10.72
C GLN A 155 5.46 -17.18 9.55
N LEU A 156 4.46 -17.53 8.73
CA LEU A 156 4.68 -18.34 7.53
C LEU A 156 5.61 -17.64 6.53
N LEU A 157 5.45 -16.33 6.31
CA LEU A 157 6.37 -15.58 5.45
C LEU A 157 7.81 -15.58 6.01
N GLN A 158 7.98 -15.33 7.31
CA GLN A 158 9.30 -15.33 7.92
C GLN A 158 9.95 -16.73 7.94
N ASP A 159 9.22 -17.75 8.38
CA ASP A 159 9.79 -19.08 8.61
C ASP A 159 9.92 -19.92 7.35
N VAL A 160 8.97 -19.79 6.42
CA VAL A 160 8.92 -20.65 5.23
C VAL A 160 9.58 -19.98 4.04
N ILE A 161 9.38 -18.66 3.87
CA ILE A 161 9.89 -17.96 2.69
C ILE A 161 11.30 -17.42 2.96
N MET A 162 11.52 -16.70 4.06
CA MET A 162 12.83 -16.10 4.33
C MET A 162 13.90 -17.13 4.70
N LYS A 163 13.58 -18.16 5.50
CA LYS A 163 14.58 -19.17 5.90
C LYS A 163 14.96 -20.17 4.81
N LYS A 164 14.12 -20.35 3.77
CA LYS A 164 14.43 -21.23 2.63
C LYS A 164 15.34 -20.58 1.58
N GLY A 165 15.67 -19.29 1.73
CA GLY A 165 16.71 -18.60 0.97
C GLY A 165 16.33 -18.14 -0.44
N GLU A 166 15.22 -18.59 -1.00
CA GLU A 166 14.71 -18.16 -2.32
C GLU A 166 13.71 -17.00 -2.18
N THR A 167 14.16 -15.86 -1.64
CA THR A 167 13.31 -14.67 -1.53
C THR A 167 14.08 -13.36 -1.69
N SER A 168 13.38 -12.35 -2.19
CA SER A 168 13.83 -10.96 -2.25
C SER A 168 13.39 -10.13 -1.03
N ILE A 169 12.68 -10.74 -0.06
CA ILE A 169 12.13 -10.01 1.10
C ILE A 169 13.27 -9.50 1.98
N GLU A 170 13.32 -8.19 2.13
CA GLU A 170 14.24 -7.47 3.04
C GLU A 170 13.56 -7.20 4.38
N THR A 171 12.29 -6.77 4.37
CA THR A 171 11.56 -6.45 5.61
C THR A 171 10.09 -6.84 5.53
N ILE A 172 9.54 -7.31 6.65
CA ILE A 172 8.10 -7.46 6.86
C ILE A 172 7.74 -6.66 8.11
N ASN A 173 6.86 -5.66 7.98
CA ASN A 173 6.50 -4.75 9.05
C ASN A 173 4.99 -4.74 9.29
N LEU A 174 4.57 -5.11 10.49
CA LEU A 174 3.19 -4.96 10.93
C LEU A 174 2.94 -3.49 11.29
N PHE A 175 1.71 -3.02 11.13
CA PHE A 175 1.31 -1.70 11.61
C PHE A 175 -0.14 -1.68 12.05
N TRP A 176 -0.42 -0.92 13.11
CA TRP A 176 -1.77 -0.78 13.61
C TRP A 176 -2.63 0.10 12.70
N ASN A 177 -3.75 -0.45 12.27
CA ASN A 177 -4.78 0.22 11.50
C ASN A 177 -6.08 0.31 12.31
N GLN A 178 -6.87 1.32 12.01
CA GLN A 178 -8.16 1.59 12.65
C GLN A 178 -8.06 1.70 14.18
N VAL A 179 -6.97 2.27 14.68
CA VAL A 179 -6.79 2.48 16.13
C VAL A 179 -7.82 3.47 16.64
N ASP A 180 -8.60 3.08 17.63
CA ASP A 180 -9.47 4.01 18.35
C ASP A 180 -8.65 4.75 19.41
N GLY A 181 -8.44 6.04 19.20
CA GLY A 181 -7.72 6.88 20.16
C GLY A 181 -8.46 7.09 21.49
N ARG A 182 -9.71 6.62 21.61
CA ARG A 182 -10.48 6.61 22.87
C ARG A 182 -10.25 5.34 23.68
N GLU A 183 -9.68 4.30 23.08
CA GLU A 183 -9.39 3.05 23.75
C GLU A 183 -7.90 2.95 24.05
N SER A 184 -7.51 3.17 25.31
CA SER A 184 -6.29 2.54 25.83
C SER A 184 -6.64 1.08 26.15
N THR A 185 -6.88 0.28 25.12
CA THR A 185 -7.26 -1.12 25.35
C THR A 185 -6.00 -1.90 25.75
N PRO A 186 -5.98 -2.59 26.91
CA PRO A 186 -4.88 -3.51 27.29
C PRO A 186 -4.55 -4.55 26.20
N LEU A 187 -5.49 -4.75 25.28
CA LEU A 187 -5.36 -5.60 24.10
C LEU A 187 -4.21 -5.17 23.17
N TYR A 188 -3.99 -3.87 22.95
CA TYR A 188 -2.87 -3.40 22.12
C TYR A 188 -1.53 -3.78 22.76
N ASP A 189 -1.38 -3.58 24.06
CA ASP A 189 -0.16 -3.92 24.78
C ASP A 189 0.12 -5.43 24.77
N VAL A 190 -0.91 -6.24 25.00
CA VAL A 190 -0.81 -7.71 24.93
C VAL A 190 -0.35 -8.15 23.53
N TYR A 191 -0.91 -7.57 22.47
CA TYR A 191 -0.52 -7.93 21.11
C TYR A 191 0.85 -7.38 20.73
N ASN A 192 1.22 -6.18 21.18
CA ASN A 192 2.57 -5.64 20.98
C ASN A 192 3.62 -6.56 21.62
N GLN A 193 3.35 -7.05 22.84
CA GLN A 193 4.22 -8.02 23.51
C GLN A 193 4.30 -9.33 22.73
N LEU A 194 3.17 -9.87 22.27
CA LEU A 194 3.15 -11.11 21.48
C LEU A 194 3.92 -10.97 20.17
N ILE A 195 3.72 -9.87 19.43
CA ILE A 195 4.44 -9.57 18.19
C ILE A 195 5.96 -9.52 18.45
N GLY A 196 6.38 -8.87 19.53
CA GLY A 196 7.77 -8.82 19.95
C GLY A 196 8.33 -10.19 20.33
N GLN A 197 7.57 -11.02 21.05
CA GLN A 197 7.96 -12.39 21.42
C GLN A 197 8.13 -13.30 20.19
N LEU A 198 7.35 -13.08 19.14
CA LEU A 198 7.46 -13.79 17.86
C LEU A 198 8.62 -13.27 16.99
N GLY A 199 9.31 -12.19 17.39
CA GLY A 199 10.37 -11.57 16.60
C GLY A 199 9.88 -10.85 15.33
N LEU A 200 8.59 -10.51 15.29
CA LEU A 200 7.98 -9.79 14.17
C LEU A 200 8.22 -8.27 14.33
N SER A 201 8.51 -7.57 13.23
CA SER A 201 8.69 -6.11 13.24
C SER A 201 7.35 -5.39 13.33
N LEU A 202 7.24 -4.40 14.21
CA LEU A 202 6.08 -3.54 14.38
C LEU A 202 6.46 -2.08 14.19
N MET A 203 5.75 -1.40 13.29
CA MET A 203 5.87 0.04 13.08
C MET A 203 5.42 0.81 14.33
N GLN A 204 6.12 1.91 14.61
CA GLN A 204 5.80 2.82 15.72
C GLN A 204 4.59 3.70 15.39
N SER A 205 4.45 4.08 14.12
CA SER A 205 3.29 4.80 13.62
C SER A 205 2.05 3.91 13.62
N GLN A 206 0.91 4.56 13.80
CA GLN A 206 -0.40 3.92 13.82
C GLN A 206 -1.37 4.75 13.00
N ILE A 207 -2.35 4.09 12.39
CA ILE A 207 -3.40 4.76 11.62
C ILE A 207 -4.67 4.78 12.46
N LYS A 208 -5.15 6.00 12.78
CA LYS A 208 -6.38 6.17 13.55
C LYS A 208 -7.61 5.79 12.73
N ASN A 209 -8.60 5.21 13.41
CA ASN A 209 -9.90 4.96 12.81
C ASN A 209 -10.51 6.27 12.33
N SER A 210 -10.87 6.32 11.05
CA SER A 210 -11.49 7.49 10.45
C SER A 210 -12.49 7.04 9.40
N THR A 211 -13.72 7.52 9.54
CA THR A 211 -14.77 7.35 8.52
C THR A 211 -14.36 7.97 7.18
N ARG A 212 -13.33 8.82 7.16
CA ARG A 212 -12.81 9.48 5.96
C ARG A 212 -12.05 8.52 5.02
N PHE A 213 -11.56 7.39 5.52
CA PHE A 213 -11.08 6.30 4.65
C PHE A 213 -12.21 5.61 3.87
N ARG A 214 -13.46 5.69 4.38
CA ARG A 214 -14.65 5.07 3.77
C ARG A 214 -15.33 5.97 2.75
N LYS A 215 -15.08 7.28 2.80
CA LYS A 215 -15.60 8.22 1.80
C LYS A 215 -14.80 8.05 0.51
N GLU A 216 -15.19 7.05 -0.30
CA GLU A 216 -15.18 7.27 -1.74
C GLU A 216 -15.90 8.59 -1.97
N SER A 217 -15.23 9.51 -2.65
CA SER A 217 -15.66 10.91 -2.73
C SER A 217 -17.14 10.97 -3.11
N GLU A 218 -18.00 11.32 -2.15
CA GLU A 218 -19.38 11.69 -2.42
C GLU A 218 -19.33 12.80 -3.49
N ALA A 219 -20.27 12.80 -4.43
CA ALA A 219 -20.25 13.70 -5.60
C ALA A 219 -20.07 15.20 -5.25
N ASP A 220 -20.42 15.58 -4.01
CA ASP A 220 -20.30 16.95 -3.48
C ASP A 220 -19.06 17.21 -2.60
N SER A 221 -18.19 16.21 -2.38
CA SER A 221 -17.00 16.38 -1.55
C SER A 221 -15.91 17.16 -2.27
N LYS A 222 -15.59 18.36 -1.77
CA LYS A 222 -14.46 19.19 -2.23
C LYS A 222 -13.08 18.63 -1.85
N THR A 223 -13.04 17.58 -1.03
CA THR A 223 -11.79 16.98 -0.52
C THR A 223 -11.64 15.55 -1.00
N VAL A 224 -10.50 15.26 -1.63
CA VAL A 224 -10.12 13.93 -2.10
C VAL A 224 -9.16 13.33 -1.07
N PHE A 225 -9.50 12.14 -0.57
CA PHE A 225 -8.65 11.43 0.38
C PHE A 225 -8.08 10.15 -0.22
N ARG A 226 -8.93 9.28 -0.75
CA ARG A 226 -8.51 8.07 -1.46
C ARG A 226 -8.69 8.27 -2.96
N SER A 227 -7.60 8.49 -3.68
CA SER A 227 -7.62 8.59 -5.14
C SER A 227 -6.34 8.07 -5.79
N THR A 228 -6.45 7.55 -7.00
CA THR A 228 -5.32 7.15 -7.86
C THR A 228 -4.78 8.26 -8.75
N VAL A 229 -5.43 9.43 -8.78
CA VAL A 229 -5.04 10.57 -9.65
C VAL A 229 -4.67 11.83 -8.87
N MET A 230 -4.93 11.86 -7.56
CA MET A 230 -4.59 12.95 -6.66
C MET A 230 -4.08 12.40 -5.32
N PRO A 231 -3.17 13.11 -4.62
CA PRO A 231 -2.71 12.72 -3.29
C PRO A 231 -3.79 13.00 -2.23
N PRO A 232 -3.77 12.30 -1.09
CA PRO A 232 -4.66 12.58 0.03
C PRO A 232 -4.45 14.01 0.56
N ASP A 233 -5.53 14.71 0.93
CA ASP A 233 -5.44 16.03 1.59
C ASP A 233 -4.58 15.96 2.88
N GLU A 234 -3.66 16.91 3.05
CA GLU A 234 -2.69 16.90 4.16
C GLU A 234 -3.33 17.06 5.54
N ARG A 235 -4.41 17.83 5.65
CA ARG A 235 -5.12 17.99 6.93
C ARG A 235 -5.77 16.67 7.32
N LEU A 236 -6.30 15.93 6.32
CA LEU A 236 -6.86 14.61 6.53
C LEU A 236 -5.78 13.58 6.90
N MET A 237 -4.60 13.64 6.27
CA MET A 237 -3.47 12.78 6.63
C MET A 237 -3.07 12.95 8.10
N LYS A 238 -2.88 14.20 8.53
CA LYS A 238 -2.53 14.54 9.93
C LYS A 238 -3.61 14.08 10.91
N ALA A 239 -4.88 14.20 10.54
CA ALA A 239 -6.00 13.80 11.38
C ALA A 239 -6.02 12.27 11.63
N CYS A 240 -5.55 11.45 10.69
CA CYS A 240 -5.46 9.99 10.85
C CYS A 240 -4.05 9.45 11.07
N GLN A 241 -3.05 10.32 11.26
CA GLN A 241 -1.63 9.99 11.43
C GLN A 241 -0.99 9.28 10.21
N LEU A 242 -1.58 9.43 9.03
CA LEU A 242 -1.00 8.89 7.79
C LEU A 242 0.33 9.58 7.44
N ASP A 243 0.52 10.84 7.83
CA ASP A 243 1.79 11.56 7.67
C ASP A 243 2.95 10.93 8.47
N LEU A 244 2.68 10.50 9.71
CA LEU A 244 3.64 9.76 10.53
C LEU A 244 3.95 8.39 9.90
N PHE A 245 2.91 7.69 9.45
CA PHE A 245 3.06 6.42 8.74
C PHE A 245 3.91 6.55 7.48
N ILE A 246 3.66 7.56 6.63
CA ILE A 246 4.44 7.78 5.41
C ILE A 246 5.91 8.06 5.74
N SER A 247 6.18 8.83 6.80
CA SER A 247 7.55 9.14 7.22
C SER A 247 8.31 7.87 7.65
N GLU A 248 7.68 7.02 8.47
CA GLU A 248 8.29 5.75 8.89
C GLU A 248 8.40 4.75 7.72
N PHE A 249 7.38 4.67 6.86
CA PHE A 249 7.40 3.85 5.65
C PHE A 249 8.60 4.18 4.77
N LEU A 250 8.87 5.46 4.50
CA LEU A 250 10.00 5.92 3.70
C LEU A 250 11.35 5.55 4.34
N ASN A 251 11.47 5.71 5.66
CA ASN A 251 12.66 5.29 6.40
C ASN A 251 12.91 3.77 6.27
N ILE A 252 11.86 2.95 6.37
CA ILE A 252 11.95 1.49 6.24
C ILE A 252 12.42 1.09 4.84
N ILE A 253 11.86 1.72 3.79
CA ILE A 253 12.23 1.42 2.39
C ILE A 253 13.47 2.19 1.90
N GLN A 254 14.11 2.96 2.79
CA GLN A 254 15.31 3.75 2.52
C GLN A 254 15.18 4.72 1.34
N LEU A 255 14.10 5.51 1.31
CA LEU A 255 13.86 6.60 0.37
C LEU A 255 13.65 7.94 1.07
#